data_AF-A0A3B4XCU8-F1
#
_entry.id   AF-A0A3B4XCU8-F1
#
_cell.length_a   1.000
_cell.length_b   1.000
_cell.length_c   1.000
_cell.angle_alpha   90.00
_cell.angle_beta   90.00
_cell.angle_gamma   90.00
#
_symmetry.space_group_name_H-M   'P 1'
#
loop_
_entity.id
_entity.type
_entity.pdbx_description
1 polymer ?
#
loop_
_entity_poly.entity_id
_entity_poly.type
_entity_poly.pdbx_seq_one_letter_code
_entity_poly.pdbx_strand_id
1 'polypeptide(L)'
;MSDLDQTQEVSEACSLDDDMLDGDLGDGVGVRSAPSSSGKRSQSFTGLSETLYRHSSQAGEPVWIPGLKTTETQQRVHVLCCELEVAHRYFEGKYEALKILQGKAILDKATIHTKSLLQKSEEKAKALEKEVNSLQWELSFNQVQMKKSDQSWEQKHNRIVSENKTLTDNLQDRESEIQQLRAENYALSRQCVELLSMLNVKEQRTYQGTKPQYSPERDASVLELTVLGACRCFGVAEACPCSRTAAASRKQLVQLQQELDAQRSRREEAMMVADAFRIAFEQQLRKRSEHFLLLAEANILKSYHYKAEGDVSQRLRGLLPSGLDLKMPDDLLETLYRLLDLLNDKEEALAHQRKVSIMLAHSAEELQRQLHLDSPCQPSDPPESKRSKTWMM
;
A
#
# COMPACT_ATOMS: atom_id res chain seq x y z
N MET A 1 -20.11 -26.15 -51.29
CA MET A 1 -20.76 -24.85 -51.07
C MET A 1 -21.56 -25.00 -49.78
N SER A 2 -20.97 -25.19 -48.59
CA SER A 2 -19.76 -24.58 -48.00
C SER A 2 -19.89 -23.05 -47.98
N ASP A 3 -19.90 -22.32 -46.86
CA ASP A 3 -19.79 -22.63 -45.43
C ASP A 3 -20.50 -21.48 -44.67
N LEU A 4 -21.17 -21.80 -43.56
CA LEU A 4 -21.68 -20.81 -42.60
C LEU A 4 -20.71 -20.86 -41.41
N ASP A 5 -19.86 -19.84 -41.30
CA ASP A 5 -18.71 -19.82 -40.42
C ASP A 5 -19.06 -19.36 -38.99
N GLN A 6 -18.24 -19.86 -38.08
CA GLN A 6 -18.40 -19.92 -36.63
C GLN A 6 -18.24 -18.56 -35.95
N THR A 7 -19.15 -18.23 -35.03
CA THR A 7 -18.89 -17.25 -33.98
C THR A 7 -18.19 -17.97 -32.82
N GLN A 8 -16.89 -17.75 -32.74
CA GLN A 8 -15.99 -18.24 -31.70
C GLN A 8 -16.16 -17.41 -30.42
N GLU A 9 -16.67 -18.05 -29.35
CA GLU A 9 -16.56 -17.53 -27.98
C GLU A 9 -15.08 -17.52 -27.58
N VAL A 10 -14.54 -16.34 -27.33
CA VAL A 10 -13.24 -16.19 -26.67
C VAL A 10 -13.52 -15.87 -25.21
N SER A 11 -13.39 -16.91 -24.37
CA SER A 11 -13.28 -16.81 -22.94
C SER A 11 -11.87 -16.33 -22.58
N GLU A 12 -11.70 -15.04 -22.28
CA GLU A 12 -10.44 -14.52 -21.76
C GLU A 12 -10.54 -14.36 -20.24
N ALA A 13 -9.83 -15.23 -19.54
CA ALA A 13 -9.70 -15.24 -18.11
C ALA A 13 -8.96 -13.98 -17.65
N CYS A 14 -9.60 -13.17 -16.80
CA CYS A 14 -8.95 -12.06 -16.11
C CYS A 14 -7.98 -12.63 -15.06
N SER A 15 -6.67 -12.61 -15.36
CA SER A 15 -5.64 -12.76 -14.33
C SER A 15 -5.55 -11.42 -13.58
N LEU A 16 -5.82 -11.49 -12.27
CA LEU A 16 -5.66 -10.42 -11.30
C LEU A 16 -4.28 -10.60 -10.69
N ASP A 17 -3.29 -9.89 -11.23
CA ASP A 17 -2.00 -9.71 -10.58
C ASP A 17 -1.78 -8.20 -10.41
N ASP A 18 -2.29 -7.70 -9.28
CA ASP A 18 -1.99 -6.40 -8.71
C ASP A 18 -0.64 -6.48 -7.97
N ASP A 19 0.45 -6.10 -8.63
CA ASP A 19 1.73 -5.82 -7.97
C ASP A 19 1.98 -4.31 -7.98
N MET A 20 1.54 -3.67 -6.89
CA MET A 20 1.88 -2.30 -6.52
C MET A 20 3.18 -2.26 -5.72
N LEU A 21 4.31 -1.94 -6.35
CA LEU A 21 5.55 -1.36 -5.77
C LEU A 21 6.37 -0.79 -6.97
N ASP A 22 6.98 0.40 -7.00
CA ASP A 22 7.60 1.21 -5.95
C ASP A 22 7.48 2.71 -6.25
N GLY A 23 7.52 3.48 -5.17
CA GLY A 23 7.38 4.92 -5.15
C GLY A 23 8.58 5.67 -5.72
N ASP A 24 8.21 6.76 -6.38
CA ASP A 24 9.00 7.94 -6.66
C ASP A 24 9.78 8.41 -5.40
N LEU A 25 11.11 8.41 -5.51
CA LEU A 25 12.00 9.13 -4.61
C LEU A 25 12.78 10.16 -5.43
N GLY A 26 12.16 11.33 -5.59
CA GLY A 26 12.89 12.56 -5.82
C GLY A 26 13.70 12.92 -4.58
N ASP A 27 15.01 13.08 -4.75
CA ASP A 27 15.78 14.08 -4.01
C ASP A 27 17.15 14.30 -4.65
N GLY A 28 17.61 15.56 -4.62
CA GLY A 28 19.04 15.87 -4.76
C GLY A 28 19.38 16.87 -5.85
N VAL A 29 19.10 18.15 -5.59
CA VAL A 29 19.78 19.29 -6.21
C VAL A 29 21.29 19.17 -5.96
N GLY A 30 21.99 18.62 -6.95
CA GLY A 30 23.44 18.52 -7.02
C GLY A 30 24.06 19.81 -7.55
N VAL A 31 24.87 20.42 -6.69
CA VAL A 31 25.65 21.64 -6.91
C VAL A 31 26.61 21.51 -8.10
N ARG A 32 26.57 22.56 -8.93
CA ARG A 32 27.62 23.10 -9.82
C ARG A 32 28.91 22.27 -9.98
N SER A 33 29.21 21.89 -11.21
CA SER A 33 30.59 21.88 -11.74
C SER A 33 30.54 22.03 -13.26
N ALA A 34 31.02 23.16 -13.76
CA ALA A 34 31.17 23.43 -15.19
C ALA A 34 32.47 22.78 -15.72
N PRO A 35 32.50 22.24 -16.96
CA PRO A 35 33.75 21.84 -17.59
C PRO A 35 34.45 23.04 -18.23
N SER A 36 35.67 23.26 -17.75
CA SER A 36 36.84 23.84 -18.42
C SER A 36 36.67 24.37 -19.85
N SER A 37 36.68 25.70 -20.01
CA SER A 37 37.05 26.37 -21.25
C SER A 37 38.53 26.78 -21.19
N SER A 38 39.29 26.35 -22.20
CA SER A 38 40.68 26.70 -22.46
C SER A 38 40.87 28.22 -22.64
N GLY A 39 41.27 28.89 -21.55
CA GLY A 39 41.72 30.27 -21.58
C GLY A 39 43.11 30.38 -22.19
N LYS A 40 43.23 30.99 -23.37
CA LYS A 40 44.50 31.42 -23.95
C LYS A 40 45.11 32.53 -23.08
N ARG A 41 46.23 32.18 -22.47
CA ARG A 41 47.13 33.02 -21.67
C ARG A 41 47.68 34.17 -22.54
N SER A 42 47.15 35.38 -22.38
CA SER A 42 47.81 36.59 -22.87
C SER A 42 48.89 37.00 -21.88
N GLN A 43 50.13 37.02 -22.34
CA GLN A 43 51.26 37.60 -21.63
C GLN A 43 51.14 39.12 -21.71
N SER A 44 51.00 39.78 -20.56
CA SER A 44 51.34 41.18 -20.38
C SER A 44 52.25 41.25 -19.16
N PHE A 45 53.49 41.67 -19.37
CA PHE A 45 54.42 41.99 -18.32
C PHE A 45 54.90 43.42 -18.56
N THR A 46 54.32 44.34 -17.79
CA THR A 46 54.86 45.65 -17.49
C THR A 46 56.03 45.46 -16.52
N GLY A 47 57.19 46.01 -16.88
CA GLY A 47 58.39 45.98 -16.05
C GLY A 47 59.34 47.09 -16.49
N LEU A 48 59.18 48.25 -15.85
CA LEU A 48 60.12 49.37 -15.83
C LEU A 48 61.50 48.93 -15.34
N SER A 49 62.57 49.45 -15.94
CA SER A 49 63.81 49.82 -15.23
C SER A 49 64.68 50.72 -16.11
N GLU A 50 64.42 52.01 -15.93
CA GLU A 50 65.37 53.11 -15.85
C GLU A 50 66.79 52.69 -15.42
N THR A 51 67.80 52.96 -16.26
CA THR A 51 69.18 53.14 -15.81
C THR A 51 69.77 54.37 -16.46
N LEU A 52 70.08 55.33 -15.59
CA LEU A 52 70.68 56.63 -15.82
C LEU A 52 72.18 56.52 -15.47
N TYR A 53 73.03 57.29 -16.19
CA TYR A 53 74.41 57.70 -15.85
C TYR A 53 75.57 56.69 -16.05
N ARG A 54 76.77 57.02 -16.57
CA ARG A 54 77.42 58.29 -16.99
C ARG A 54 78.83 58.01 -17.59
N HIS A 55 79.30 58.91 -18.49
CA HIS A 55 80.68 59.17 -18.98
C HIS A 55 81.36 58.09 -19.86
N SER A 56 82.07 58.38 -20.95
CA SER A 56 82.99 59.50 -21.24
C SER A 56 83.00 59.79 -22.76
N SER A 57 82.64 61.00 -23.20
CA SER A 57 83.54 62.03 -23.76
C SER A 57 84.67 61.55 -24.70
N GLN A 58 84.49 61.77 -26.01
CA GLN A 58 85.57 62.28 -26.86
C GLN A 58 84.98 63.26 -27.89
N ALA A 59 85.45 64.50 -27.81
CA ALA A 59 84.96 65.64 -28.54
C ALA A 59 85.48 65.67 -29.99
N GLY A 60 84.58 65.88 -30.93
CA GLY A 60 84.85 66.50 -32.22
C GLY A 60 83.79 67.58 -32.41
N GLU A 61 84.19 68.85 -32.28
CA GLU A 61 83.32 70.01 -32.50
C GLU A 61 82.81 70.04 -33.95
N PRO A 62 81.51 70.29 -34.17
CA PRO A 62 81.07 71.02 -35.33
C PRO A 62 80.53 72.38 -34.89
N VAL A 63 81.16 73.41 -35.46
CA VAL A 63 80.76 74.82 -35.44
C VAL A 63 79.23 74.98 -35.44
N TRP A 64 78.71 75.56 -34.37
CA TRP A 64 77.30 75.92 -34.20
C TRP A 64 77.01 77.18 -35.03
N ILE A 65 76.02 77.10 -35.92
CA ILE A 65 75.40 78.25 -36.58
C ILE A 65 74.00 78.41 -35.95
N PRO A 66 73.83 79.31 -34.95
CA PRO A 66 72.55 79.55 -34.30
C PRO A 66 71.65 80.36 -35.25
N GLY A 67 70.65 79.71 -35.84
CA GLY A 67 69.64 80.38 -36.68
C GLY A 67 68.99 79.50 -37.72
N LEU A 68 69.77 78.63 -38.40
CA LEU A 68 69.26 77.79 -39.50
C LEU A 68 68.94 76.33 -39.07
N LYS A 69 69.73 75.76 -38.15
CA LYS A 69 69.48 74.39 -37.64
C LYS A 69 68.24 74.34 -36.74
N THR A 70 67.98 75.41 -35.99
CA THR A 70 66.83 75.53 -35.09
C THR A 70 65.50 75.54 -35.84
N THR A 71 65.42 76.19 -37.01
CA THR A 71 64.19 76.23 -37.82
C THR A 71 63.91 74.89 -38.52
N GLU A 72 64.94 74.21 -39.04
CA GLU A 72 64.80 72.86 -39.61
C GLU A 72 64.38 71.84 -38.54
N THR A 73 64.96 71.91 -37.33
CA THR A 73 64.52 71.07 -36.21
C THR A 73 63.07 71.37 -35.80
N GLN A 74 62.64 72.63 -35.83
CA GLN A 74 61.26 73.01 -35.53
C GLN A 74 60.28 72.50 -36.58
N GLN A 75 60.63 72.55 -37.87
CA GLN A 75 59.82 71.98 -38.95
C GLN A 75 59.69 70.46 -38.81
N ARG A 76 60.78 69.75 -38.50
CA ARG A 76 60.75 68.31 -38.25
C ARG A 76 59.88 67.95 -37.04
N VAL A 77 59.98 68.72 -35.95
CA VAL A 77 59.12 68.54 -34.77
C VAL A 77 57.65 68.76 -35.14
N HIS A 78 57.33 69.80 -35.92
CA HIS A 78 55.97 70.06 -36.37
C HIS A 78 55.41 68.91 -37.24
N VAL A 79 56.19 68.39 -38.18
CA VAL A 79 55.79 67.23 -39.01
C VAL A 79 55.53 66.00 -38.14
N LEU A 80 56.42 65.68 -37.21
CA LEU A 80 56.24 64.58 -36.27
C LEU A 80 55.01 64.77 -35.36
N CYS A 81 54.71 65.99 -34.93
CA CYS A 81 53.49 66.29 -34.19
C CYS A 81 52.23 66.03 -35.04
N CYS A 82 52.22 66.46 -36.30
CA CYS A 82 51.11 66.17 -37.23
C CYS A 82 50.95 64.66 -37.47
N GLU A 83 52.05 63.93 -37.71
CA GLU A 83 52.03 62.48 -37.89
C GLU A 83 51.52 61.75 -36.64
N LEU A 84 51.95 62.18 -35.45
CA LEU A 84 51.48 61.64 -34.18
C LEU A 84 49.98 61.89 -33.98
N GLU A 85 49.48 63.07 -34.34
CA GLU A 85 48.06 63.40 -34.24
C GLU A 85 47.21 62.54 -35.21
N VAL A 86 47.70 62.34 -36.45
CA VAL A 86 47.06 61.45 -37.42
C VAL A 86 47.04 60.01 -36.91
N ALA A 87 48.16 59.53 -36.36
CA ALA A 87 48.25 58.19 -35.77
C ALA A 87 47.29 58.05 -34.57
N HIS A 88 47.20 59.06 -33.71
CA HIS A 88 46.29 59.08 -32.56
C HIS A 88 44.83 58.95 -33.00
N ARG A 89 44.37 59.80 -33.94
CA ARG A 89 43.03 59.72 -34.52
C ARG A 89 42.75 58.37 -35.20
N TYR A 90 43.77 57.79 -35.85
CA TYR A 90 43.68 56.47 -36.46
C TYR A 90 43.48 55.35 -35.42
N PHE A 91 44.23 55.36 -34.32
CA PHE A 91 44.06 54.40 -33.24
C PHE A 91 42.72 54.56 -32.51
N GLU A 92 42.27 55.79 -32.32
CA GLU A 92 40.94 56.09 -31.75
C GLU A 92 39.82 55.51 -32.63
N GLY A 93 39.87 55.72 -33.95
CA GLY A 93 38.92 55.12 -34.88
C GLY A 93 38.93 53.59 -34.87
N LYS A 94 40.11 52.96 -34.76
CA LYS A 94 40.23 51.50 -34.59
C LYS A 94 39.63 51.02 -33.27
N TYR A 95 39.84 51.76 -32.19
CA TYR A 95 39.32 51.42 -30.88
C TYR A 95 37.78 51.46 -30.87
N GLU A 96 37.18 52.51 -31.43
CA GLU A 96 35.71 52.61 -31.55
C GLU A 96 35.12 51.51 -32.45
N ALA A 97 35.78 51.19 -33.58
CA ALA A 97 35.37 50.07 -34.42
C ALA A 97 35.42 48.72 -33.67
N LEU A 98 36.47 48.50 -32.86
CA LEU A 98 36.61 47.29 -32.05
C LEU A 98 35.52 47.21 -30.97
N LYS A 99 35.17 48.33 -30.34
CA LYS A 99 34.06 48.41 -29.37
C LYS A 99 32.71 48.05 -29.99
N ILE A 100 32.43 48.51 -31.21
CA ILE A 100 31.22 48.15 -31.97
C ILE A 100 31.22 46.65 -32.28
N LEU A 101 32.33 46.08 -32.75
CA LEU A 101 32.43 44.65 -33.06
C LEU A 101 32.27 43.77 -31.81
N GLN A 102 32.83 44.20 -30.67
CA GLN A 102 32.64 43.52 -29.40
C GLN A 102 31.18 43.57 -28.93
N GLY A 103 30.54 44.74 -29.02
CA GLY A 103 29.12 44.90 -28.73
C GLY A 103 28.25 43.99 -29.60
N LYS A 104 28.56 43.92 -30.91
CA LYS A 104 27.89 43.01 -31.85
C LYS A 104 28.08 41.54 -31.46
N ALA A 105 29.30 41.12 -31.11
CA ALA A 105 29.57 39.73 -30.70
C ALA A 105 28.80 39.33 -29.42
N ILE A 106 28.68 40.25 -28.46
CA ILE A 106 27.90 40.03 -27.23
C ILE A 106 26.41 39.90 -27.56
N LEU A 107 25.88 40.81 -28.39
CA LEU A 107 24.48 40.79 -28.84
C LEU A 107 24.16 39.52 -29.64
N ASP A 108 25.04 39.10 -30.54
CA ASP A 108 24.87 37.88 -31.32
C ASP A 108 24.81 36.65 -30.40
N LYS A 109 25.69 36.57 -29.40
CA LYS A 109 25.67 35.49 -28.40
C LYS A 109 24.38 35.50 -27.57
N ALA A 110 23.92 36.66 -27.12
CA ALA A 110 22.66 36.81 -26.38
C ALA A 110 21.45 36.43 -27.24
N THR A 111 21.47 36.79 -28.52
CA THR A 111 20.41 36.47 -29.49
C THR A 111 20.33 34.96 -29.73
N ILE A 112 21.46 34.29 -29.95
CA ILE A 112 21.53 32.83 -30.12
C ILE A 112 21.01 32.12 -28.87
N HIS A 113 21.44 32.55 -27.69
CA HIS A 113 20.99 31.99 -26.42
C HIS A 113 19.47 32.13 -26.25
N THR A 114 18.92 33.31 -26.53
CA THR A 114 17.48 33.58 -26.44
C THR A 114 16.69 32.71 -27.42
N LYS A 115 17.15 32.59 -28.68
CA LYS A 115 16.53 31.68 -29.66
C LYS A 115 16.51 30.23 -29.19
N SER A 116 17.62 29.75 -28.63
CA SER A 116 17.70 28.38 -28.09
C SER A 116 16.75 28.16 -26.91
N LEU A 117 16.63 29.14 -26.00
CA LEU A 117 15.68 29.05 -24.89
C LEU A 117 14.22 29.05 -25.37
N LEU A 118 13.88 29.90 -26.34
CA LEU A 118 12.54 29.93 -26.93
C LEU A 118 12.21 28.59 -27.58
N GLN A 119 13.11 28.04 -28.39
CA GLN A 119 12.92 26.72 -29.00
C GLN A 119 12.69 25.63 -27.95
N LYS A 120 13.52 25.58 -26.89
CA LYS A 120 13.33 24.63 -25.79
C LYS A 120 11.99 24.81 -25.08
N SER A 121 11.52 26.04 -24.94
CA SER A 121 10.21 26.31 -24.33
C SER A 121 9.05 25.85 -25.22
N GLU A 122 9.17 26.02 -26.54
CA GLU A 122 8.18 25.56 -27.52
C GLU A 122 8.12 24.03 -27.59
N GLU A 123 9.26 23.35 -27.53
CA GLU A 123 9.33 21.88 -27.48
C GLU A 123 8.65 21.34 -26.22
N LYS A 124 8.90 21.97 -25.06
CA LYS A 124 8.21 21.62 -23.81
C LYS A 124 6.70 21.89 -23.87
N ALA A 125 6.29 23.01 -24.45
CA ALA A 125 4.86 23.32 -24.63
C ALA A 125 4.16 22.27 -25.49
N LYS A 126 4.78 21.83 -26.58
CA LYS A 126 4.27 20.74 -27.44
C LYS A 126 4.23 19.38 -26.73
N ALA A 127 5.20 19.10 -25.86
CA ALA A 127 5.18 17.87 -25.06
C ALA A 127 4.02 17.87 -24.07
N LEU A 128 3.85 18.97 -23.33
CA LEU A 128 2.72 19.15 -22.40
C LEU A 128 1.37 19.09 -23.12
N GLU A 129 1.24 19.67 -24.31
CA GLU A 129 0.01 19.59 -25.10
C GLU A 129 -0.36 18.13 -25.45
N LYS A 130 0.62 17.29 -25.78
CA LYS A 130 0.38 15.86 -26.03
C LYS A 130 -0.05 15.11 -24.77
N GLU A 131 0.59 15.40 -23.63
CA GLU A 131 0.22 14.81 -22.34
C GLU A 131 -1.21 15.21 -21.94
N VAL A 132 -1.57 16.49 -22.07
CA VAL A 132 -2.94 16.98 -21.82
C VAL A 132 -3.94 16.26 -22.72
N ASN A 133 -3.64 16.10 -24.01
CA ASN A 133 -4.51 15.39 -24.94
C ASN A 133 -4.65 13.89 -24.59
N SER A 134 -3.57 13.22 -24.17
CA SER A 134 -3.61 11.83 -23.69
C SER A 134 -4.49 11.70 -22.45
N LEU A 135 -4.24 12.54 -21.44
CA LEU A 135 -5.00 12.56 -20.19
C LEU A 135 -6.48 12.88 -20.43
N GLN A 136 -6.79 13.77 -21.37
CA GLN A 136 -8.17 14.08 -21.74
C GLN A 136 -8.87 12.87 -22.37
N TRP A 137 -8.16 12.10 -23.20
CA TRP A 137 -8.69 10.86 -23.75
C TRP A 137 -8.90 9.80 -22.67
N GLU A 138 -7.92 9.59 -21.79
CA GLU A 138 -8.00 8.65 -20.66
C GLU A 138 -9.17 8.99 -19.74
N LEU A 139 -9.34 10.27 -19.39
CA LEU A 139 -10.46 10.73 -18.57
C LEU A 139 -11.80 10.49 -19.24
N SER A 140 -11.90 10.74 -20.55
CA SER A 140 -13.12 10.49 -21.33
C SER A 140 -13.44 9.00 -21.43
N PHE A 141 -12.42 8.17 -21.64
CA PHE A 141 -12.53 6.71 -21.70
C PHE A 141 -13.00 6.16 -20.35
N ASN A 142 -12.34 6.55 -19.25
CA ASN A 142 -12.70 6.15 -17.90
C ASN A 142 -14.11 6.61 -17.54
N GLN A 143 -14.52 7.82 -17.93
CA GLN A 143 -15.88 8.30 -17.71
C GLN A 143 -16.93 7.42 -18.41
N VAL A 144 -16.68 7.01 -19.65
CA VAL A 144 -17.56 6.11 -20.40
C VAL A 144 -17.60 4.72 -19.76
N GLN A 145 -16.45 4.19 -19.34
CA GLN A 145 -16.37 2.89 -18.67
C GLN A 145 -17.16 2.90 -17.36
N MET A 146 -16.99 3.92 -16.53
CA MET A 146 -17.73 4.07 -15.27
C MET A 146 -19.24 4.13 -15.51
N LYS A 147 -19.70 4.94 -16.47
CA LYS A 147 -21.12 4.99 -16.84
C LYS A 147 -21.69 3.64 -17.27
N LYS A 148 -20.92 2.85 -18.03
CA LYS A 148 -21.33 1.49 -18.44
C LYS A 148 -21.43 0.54 -17.24
N SER A 149 -20.46 0.62 -16.31
CA SER A 149 -20.47 -0.15 -15.07
C SER A 149 -21.69 0.21 -14.21
N ASP A 150 -21.91 1.51 -14.00
CA ASP A 150 -23.04 2.03 -13.22
C ASP A 150 -24.38 1.56 -13.79
N GLN A 151 -24.57 1.64 -15.12
CA GLN A 151 -25.76 1.13 -15.80
C GLN A 151 -25.94 -0.38 -15.62
N SER A 152 -24.86 -1.16 -15.68
CA SER A 152 -24.92 -2.61 -15.47
C SER A 152 -25.33 -2.95 -14.04
N TRP A 153 -24.78 -2.25 -13.05
CA TRP A 153 -25.11 -2.44 -11.65
C TRP A 153 -26.54 -1.99 -11.33
N GLU A 154 -26.99 -0.89 -11.90
CA GLU A 154 -28.38 -0.43 -11.77
C GLU A 154 -29.37 -1.46 -12.34
N GLN A 155 -29.08 -2.03 -13.51
CA GLN A 155 -29.90 -3.09 -14.09
C GLN A 155 -29.97 -4.34 -13.20
N LYS A 156 -28.82 -4.79 -12.68
CA LYS A 156 -28.76 -5.94 -11.76
C LYS A 156 -29.52 -5.65 -10.46
N HIS A 157 -29.36 -4.47 -9.89
CA HIS A 157 -30.07 -4.04 -8.69
C HIS A 157 -31.58 -4.05 -8.93
N ASN A 158 -32.05 -3.43 -10.02
CA ASN A 158 -33.47 -3.38 -10.35
C ASN A 158 -34.06 -4.78 -10.58
N ARG A 159 -33.30 -5.68 -11.22
CA ARG A 159 -33.69 -7.09 -11.36
C ARG A 159 -33.88 -7.76 -10.00
N ILE A 160 -32.88 -7.68 -9.12
CA ILE A 160 -32.94 -8.27 -7.77
C ILE A 160 -34.10 -7.69 -6.96
N VAL A 161 -34.35 -6.39 -7.04
CA VAL A 161 -35.48 -5.75 -6.36
C VAL A 161 -36.81 -6.29 -6.87
N SER A 162 -36.95 -6.49 -8.19
CA SER A 162 -38.18 -7.06 -8.76
C SER A 162 -38.39 -8.53 -8.37
N GLU A 163 -37.32 -9.33 -8.34
CA GLU A 163 -37.35 -10.73 -7.89
C GLU A 163 -37.71 -10.81 -6.39
N ASN A 164 -37.08 -10.01 -5.54
CA ASN A 164 -37.39 -9.95 -4.10
C ASN A 164 -38.82 -9.53 -3.82
N LYS A 165 -39.36 -8.57 -4.59
CA LYS A 165 -40.77 -8.20 -4.49
C LYS A 165 -41.67 -9.39 -4.80
N THR A 166 -41.39 -10.08 -5.91
CA THR A 166 -42.15 -11.28 -6.32
C THR A 166 -42.08 -12.39 -5.27
N LEU A 167 -40.92 -12.62 -4.67
CA LEU A 167 -40.75 -13.59 -3.58
C LEU A 167 -41.52 -13.18 -2.32
N THR A 168 -41.52 -11.90 -1.98
CA THR A 168 -42.25 -11.36 -0.82
C THR A 168 -43.76 -11.55 -1.01
N ASP A 169 -44.29 -11.22 -2.18
CA ASP A 169 -45.70 -11.40 -2.52
C ASP A 169 -46.09 -12.90 -2.43
N ASN A 170 -45.28 -13.79 -3.00
CA ASN A 170 -45.51 -15.24 -2.91
C ASN A 170 -45.46 -15.77 -1.47
N LEU A 171 -44.55 -15.26 -0.63
CA LEU A 171 -44.47 -15.65 0.78
C LEU A 171 -45.72 -15.22 1.55
N GLN A 172 -46.22 -14.00 1.28
CA GLN A 172 -47.45 -13.51 1.88
C GLN A 172 -48.66 -14.35 1.46
N ASP A 173 -48.75 -14.72 0.19
CA ASP A 173 -49.80 -15.62 -0.30
C ASP A 173 -49.74 -16.99 0.41
N ARG A 174 -48.54 -17.57 0.55
CA ARG A 174 -48.35 -18.84 1.27
C ARG A 174 -48.67 -18.75 2.76
N GLU A 175 -48.33 -17.63 3.39
CA GLU A 175 -48.70 -17.39 4.78
C GLU A 175 -50.22 -17.32 4.95
N SER A 176 -50.92 -16.65 4.03
CA SER A 176 -52.38 -16.60 4.03
C SER A 176 -53.02 -17.99 3.83
N GLU A 177 -52.47 -18.81 2.92
CA GLU A 177 -52.91 -20.19 2.68
C GLU A 177 -52.71 -21.06 3.94
N ILE A 178 -51.56 -20.94 4.62
CA ILE A 178 -51.28 -21.65 5.87
C ILE A 178 -52.26 -21.23 6.97
N GLN A 179 -52.56 -19.93 7.09
CA GLN A 179 -53.51 -19.43 8.07
C GLN A 179 -54.92 -19.97 7.82
N GLN A 180 -55.35 -20.00 6.56
CA GLN A 180 -56.63 -20.60 6.16
C GLN A 180 -56.68 -22.09 6.49
N LEU A 181 -55.66 -22.87 6.10
CA LEU A 181 -55.57 -24.30 6.38
C LEU A 181 -55.57 -24.59 7.90
N ARG A 182 -54.91 -23.75 8.70
CA ARG A 182 -54.94 -23.87 10.17
C ARG A 182 -56.34 -23.64 10.73
N ALA A 183 -57.08 -22.64 10.22
CA ALA A 183 -58.45 -22.38 10.63
C ALA A 183 -59.39 -23.54 10.25
N GLU A 184 -59.26 -24.07 9.04
CA GLU A 184 -60.01 -25.24 8.57
C GLU A 184 -59.69 -26.49 9.41
N ASN A 185 -58.42 -26.75 9.70
CA ASN A 185 -58.00 -27.87 10.56
C ASN A 185 -58.57 -27.74 11.98
N TYR A 186 -58.58 -26.54 12.54
CA TYR A 186 -59.21 -26.27 13.83
C TYR A 186 -60.72 -26.54 13.80
N ALA A 187 -61.41 -26.09 12.76
CA ALA A 187 -62.84 -26.33 12.59
C ALA A 187 -63.17 -27.81 12.44
N LEU A 188 -62.42 -28.55 11.62
CA LEU A 188 -62.56 -30.00 11.45
C LEU A 188 -62.26 -30.75 12.74
N SER A 189 -61.18 -30.39 13.44
CA SER A 189 -60.81 -30.99 14.72
C SER A 189 -61.91 -30.81 15.77
N ARG A 190 -62.55 -29.63 15.80
CA ARG A 190 -63.70 -29.36 16.66
C ARG A 190 -64.90 -30.23 16.28
N GLN A 191 -65.24 -30.31 15.00
CA GLN A 191 -66.32 -31.19 14.51
C GLN A 191 -66.07 -32.67 14.88
N CYS A 192 -64.83 -33.15 14.77
CA CYS A 192 -64.48 -34.50 15.21
C CYS A 192 -64.76 -34.72 16.70
N VAL A 193 -64.43 -33.76 17.56
CA VAL A 193 -64.70 -33.84 19.01
C VAL A 193 -66.21 -33.82 19.29
N GLU A 194 -66.95 -32.95 18.60
CA GLU A 194 -68.41 -32.87 18.73
C GLU A 194 -69.07 -34.19 18.32
N LEU A 195 -68.70 -34.78 17.17
CA LEU A 195 -69.18 -36.09 16.74
C LEU A 195 -68.80 -37.21 17.71
N LEU A 196 -67.57 -37.21 18.24
CA LEU A 196 -67.13 -38.19 19.24
C LEU A 196 -67.94 -38.10 20.55
N SER A 197 -68.40 -36.91 20.93
CA SER A 197 -69.21 -36.71 22.12
C SER A 197 -70.65 -37.27 21.97
N MET A 198 -71.12 -37.44 20.73
CA MET A 198 -72.44 -38.03 20.44
C MET A 198 -72.43 -39.57 20.44
N LEU A 199 -71.25 -40.20 20.43
CA LEU A 199 -71.12 -41.66 20.46
C LEU A 199 -71.27 -42.23 21.88
N ASN A 200 -71.53 -43.54 21.98
CA ASN A 200 -71.56 -44.20 23.29
C ASN A 200 -70.14 -44.42 23.86
N VAL A 201 -70.05 -44.61 25.18
CA VAL A 201 -68.76 -44.73 25.90
C VAL A 201 -67.91 -45.92 25.41
N LYS A 202 -68.55 -47.00 24.93
CA LYS A 202 -67.82 -48.14 24.36
C LYS A 202 -67.16 -47.76 23.03
N GLU A 203 -67.89 -47.13 22.12
CA GLU A 203 -67.40 -46.65 20.83
C GLU A 203 -66.31 -45.60 20.99
N GLN A 204 -66.50 -44.66 21.93
CA GLN A 204 -65.52 -43.62 22.22
C GLN A 204 -64.17 -44.20 22.70
N ARG A 205 -64.19 -45.26 23.54
CA ARG A 205 -62.97 -45.96 23.97
C ARG A 205 -62.30 -46.70 22.81
N THR A 206 -63.07 -47.34 21.94
CA THR A 206 -62.53 -48.02 20.75
C THR A 206 -61.81 -47.02 19.84
N TYR A 207 -62.39 -45.83 19.62
CA TYR A 207 -61.75 -44.77 18.83
C TYR A 207 -60.50 -44.17 19.51
N GLN A 208 -60.54 -43.93 20.82
CA GLN A 208 -59.35 -43.45 21.54
C GLN A 208 -58.21 -44.47 21.47
N GLY A 209 -58.52 -45.77 21.45
CA GLY A 209 -57.55 -46.85 21.27
C GLY A 209 -56.90 -46.89 19.88
N THR A 210 -57.50 -46.29 18.85
CA THR A 210 -56.96 -46.26 17.48
C THR A 210 -56.22 -44.95 17.14
N LYS A 211 -56.20 -43.96 18.03
CA LYS A 211 -55.56 -42.66 17.76
C LYS A 211 -54.03 -42.76 17.84
N PRO A 212 -53.27 -42.30 16.83
CA PRO A 212 -51.80 -42.30 16.87
C PRO A 212 -51.25 -41.29 17.89
N GLN A 213 -50.31 -41.71 18.75
CA GLN A 213 -49.68 -40.85 19.77
C GLN A 213 -48.77 -39.80 19.12
N TYR A 214 -49.06 -38.52 19.32
CA TYR A 214 -48.25 -37.41 18.81
C TYR A 214 -47.19 -37.02 19.84
N SER A 215 -45.90 -37.24 19.55
CA SER A 215 -44.76 -36.80 20.38
C SER A 215 -43.80 -35.90 19.58
N PRO A 216 -43.10 -34.95 20.24
CA PRO A 216 -42.18 -34.01 19.59
C PRO A 216 -40.84 -34.62 19.15
N GLU A 217 -40.55 -35.87 19.48
CA GLU A 217 -39.40 -36.64 18.93
C GLU A 217 -39.59 -37.01 17.45
N ARG A 218 -40.71 -36.57 16.84
CA ARG A 218 -41.09 -36.91 15.48
C ARG A 218 -40.19 -36.35 14.39
N ASP A 219 -39.52 -35.22 14.54
CA ASP A 219 -38.79 -34.68 13.39
C ASP A 219 -37.57 -35.54 13.03
N ALA A 220 -36.87 -36.08 14.04
CA ALA A 220 -35.83 -37.08 13.84
C ALA A 220 -36.43 -38.42 13.37
N SER A 221 -37.57 -38.85 13.94
CA SER A 221 -38.21 -40.10 13.55
C SER A 221 -38.87 -40.05 12.17
N VAL A 222 -39.29 -38.88 11.68
CA VAL A 222 -39.92 -38.67 10.36
C VAL A 222 -38.85 -38.74 9.27
N LEU A 223 -37.66 -38.19 9.52
CA LEU A 223 -36.51 -38.38 8.63
C LEU A 223 -36.07 -39.86 8.61
N GLU A 224 -36.05 -40.53 9.76
CA GLU A 224 -35.75 -41.97 9.82
C GLU A 224 -36.82 -42.80 9.09
N LEU A 225 -38.10 -42.51 9.29
CA LEU A 225 -39.22 -43.22 8.64
C LEU A 225 -39.27 -42.98 7.13
N THR A 226 -38.93 -41.78 6.65
CA THR A 226 -38.84 -41.50 5.21
C THR A 226 -37.69 -42.26 4.55
N VAL A 227 -36.53 -42.36 5.21
CA VAL A 227 -35.41 -43.18 4.72
C VAL A 227 -35.75 -44.67 4.77
N LEU A 228 -36.45 -45.12 5.81
CA LEU A 228 -36.93 -46.52 5.91
C LEU A 228 -37.89 -46.88 4.78
N GLY A 229 -38.75 -45.95 4.36
CA GLY A 229 -39.76 -46.13 3.30
C GLY A 229 -39.27 -45.91 1.87
N ALA A 230 -38.05 -45.40 1.65
CA ALA A 230 -37.50 -45.15 0.31
C ALA A 230 -36.97 -46.42 -0.39
N CYS A 231 -36.69 -47.48 0.38
CA CYS A 231 -36.22 -48.76 -0.13
C CYS A 231 -37.35 -49.57 -0.79
N ARG A 232 -37.11 -50.05 -2.02
CA ARG A 232 -38.06 -50.86 -2.79
C ARG A 232 -37.72 -52.36 -2.83
N CYS A 233 -36.97 -52.86 -1.84
CA CYS A 233 -36.63 -54.28 -1.79
C CYS A 233 -37.90 -55.13 -1.65
N PHE A 234 -38.09 -56.09 -2.55
CA PHE A 234 -39.26 -56.97 -2.56
C PHE A 234 -39.20 -58.03 -1.46
N GLY A 235 -40.36 -58.34 -0.87
CA GLY A 235 -40.55 -59.55 -0.04
C GLY A 235 -40.30 -59.40 1.47
N VAL A 236 -40.14 -58.18 1.99
CA VAL A 236 -39.97 -57.95 3.43
C VAL A 236 -41.16 -57.14 3.96
N ALA A 237 -41.91 -57.70 4.91
CA ALA A 237 -43.02 -57.03 5.58
C ALA A 237 -42.55 -55.94 6.58
N GLU A 238 -41.28 -56.00 6.97
CA GLU A 238 -40.58 -55.02 7.81
C GLU A 238 -39.54 -54.24 6.98
N ALA A 239 -38.97 -53.19 7.58
CA ALA A 239 -37.89 -52.41 6.95
C ALA A 239 -36.72 -53.31 6.50
N CYS A 240 -36.32 -53.20 5.23
CA CYS A 240 -35.20 -53.93 4.65
C CYS A 240 -33.87 -53.58 5.37
N PRO A 241 -32.87 -54.48 5.44
CA PRO A 241 -31.57 -54.17 6.05
C PRO A 241 -30.89 -52.94 5.44
N CYS A 242 -31.02 -52.73 4.13
CA CYS A 242 -30.45 -51.55 3.48
C CYS A 242 -31.14 -50.24 3.90
N SER A 243 -32.45 -50.22 4.16
CA SER A 243 -33.11 -49.02 4.66
C SER A 243 -32.78 -48.74 6.13
N ARG A 244 -32.62 -49.79 6.95
CA ARG A 244 -32.15 -49.65 8.33
C ARG A 244 -30.74 -49.07 8.40
N THR A 245 -29.81 -49.60 7.59
CA THR A 245 -28.46 -49.06 7.52
C THR A 245 -28.47 -47.63 6.98
N ALA A 246 -29.24 -47.33 5.93
CA ALA A 246 -29.36 -45.98 5.40
C ALA A 246 -29.94 -44.99 6.43
N ALA A 247 -30.96 -45.40 7.19
CA ALA A 247 -31.55 -44.58 8.24
C ALA A 247 -30.55 -44.33 9.39
N ALA A 248 -29.82 -45.37 9.82
CA ALA A 248 -28.77 -45.25 10.83
C ALA A 248 -27.63 -44.31 10.37
N SER A 249 -27.16 -44.45 9.13
CA SER A 249 -26.14 -43.56 8.57
C SER A 249 -26.65 -42.12 8.43
N ARG A 250 -27.93 -41.92 8.04
CA ARG A 250 -28.53 -40.59 7.97
C ARG A 250 -28.64 -39.95 9.35
N LYS A 251 -28.97 -40.73 10.39
CA LYS A 251 -28.98 -40.27 11.78
C LYS A 251 -27.58 -39.84 12.22
N GLN A 252 -26.56 -40.64 11.92
CA GLN A 252 -25.16 -40.29 12.22
C GLN A 252 -24.71 -39.02 11.49
N LEU A 253 -25.08 -38.85 10.22
CA LEU A 253 -24.77 -37.62 9.46
C LEU A 253 -25.40 -36.38 10.08
N VAL A 254 -26.65 -36.47 10.52
CA VAL A 254 -27.33 -35.36 11.20
C VAL A 254 -26.63 -35.02 12.52
N GLN A 255 -26.22 -36.02 13.30
CA GLN A 255 -25.47 -35.81 14.55
C GLN A 255 -24.11 -35.15 14.30
N LEU A 256 -23.36 -35.62 13.29
CA LEU A 256 -22.08 -35.04 12.91
C LEU A 256 -22.22 -33.61 12.38
N GLN A 257 -23.29 -33.33 11.61
CA GLN A 257 -23.59 -31.99 11.14
C GLN A 257 -23.86 -31.04 12.31
N GLN A 258 -24.64 -31.47 13.30
CA GLN A 258 -24.90 -30.68 14.51
C GLN A 258 -23.62 -30.40 15.30
N GLU A 259 -22.75 -31.40 15.48
CA GLU A 259 -21.46 -31.19 16.16
C GLU A 259 -20.57 -30.22 15.36
N LEU A 260 -20.53 -30.34 14.04
CA LEU A 260 -19.74 -29.46 13.17
C LEU A 260 -20.24 -28.01 13.24
N ASP A 261 -21.54 -27.79 13.26
CA ASP A 261 -22.12 -26.45 13.42
C ASP A 261 -21.84 -25.88 14.82
N ALA A 262 -21.90 -26.71 15.87
CA ALA A 262 -21.51 -26.32 17.22
C ALA A 262 -20.00 -25.97 17.32
N GLN A 263 -19.13 -26.67 16.59
CA GLN A 263 -17.71 -26.34 16.51
C GLN A 263 -17.46 -25.04 15.75
N ARG A 264 -18.19 -24.80 14.66
CA ARG A 264 -18.10 -23.54 13.90
C ARG A 264 -18.48 -22.35 14.77
N SER A 265 -19.60 -22.45 15.49
CA SER A 265 -20.03 -21.42 16.43
C SER A 265 -18.97 -21.15 17.52
N ARG A 266 -18.41 -22.19 18.15
CA ARG A 266 -17.30 -22.03 19.12
C ARG A 266 -16.06 -21.36 18.53
N ARG A 267 -15.72 -21.67 17.27
CA ARG A 267 -14.58 -21.05 16.57
C ARG A 267 -14.84 -19.56 16.30
N GLU A 268 -16.05 -19.20 15.90
CA GLU A 268 -16.44 -17.81 15.67
C GLU A 268 -16.40 -17.00 16.97
N GLU A 269 -16.92 -17.56 18.07
CA GLU A 269 -16.80 -16.97 19.40
C GLU A 269 -15.34 -16.75 19.80
N ALA A 270 -14.47 -17.76 19.62
CA ALA A 270 -13.05 -17.64 19.92
C ALA A 270 -12.36 -16.56 19.06
N MET A 271 -12.74 -16.43 17.79
CA MET A 271 -12.21 -15.39 16.89
C MET A 271 -12.66 -13.99 17.34
N MET A 272 -13.93 -13.82 17.72
CA MET A 272 -14.44 -12.55 18.25
C MET A 272 -13.72 -12.16 19.55
N VAL A 273 -13.49 -13.12 20.45
CA VAL A 273 -12.75 -12.89 21.69
C VAL A 273 -11.29 -12.51 21.41
N ALA A 274 -10.63 -13.18 20.47
CA ALA A 274 -9.27 -12.86 20.07
C ALA A 274 -9.16 -11.43 19.49
N ASP A 275 -10.13 -11.02 18.66
CA ASP A 275 -10.18 -9.66 18.12
C ASP A 275 -10.42 -8.61 19.21
N ALA A 276 -11.30 -8.89 20.17
CA ALA A 276 -11.52 -8.03 21.33
C ALA A 276 -10.23 -7.83 22.14
N PHE A 277 -9.45 -8.90 22.38
CA PHE A 277 -8.14 -8.80 23.04
C PHE A 277 -7.14 -8.00 22.21
N ARG A 278 -7.09 -8.20 20.89
CA ARG A 278 -6.23 -7.42 19.98
C ARG A 278 -6.55 -5.92 20.08
N ILE A 279 -7.83 -5.55 19.99
CA ILE A 279 -8.28 -4.16 20.09
C ILE A 279 -7.93 -3.57 21.46
N ALA A 280 -8.19 -4.30 22.55
CA ALA A 280 -7.86 -3.84 23.89
C ALA A 280 -6.35 -3.60 24.07
N PHE A 281 -5.52 -4.48 23.52
CA PHE A 281 -4.07 -4.35 23.54
C PHE A 281 -3.60 -3.13 22.74
N GLU A 282 -4.13 -2.93 21.53
CA GLU A 282 -3.81 -1.75 20.72
C GLU A 282 -4.24 -0.44 21.40
N GLN A 283 -5.39 -0.42 22.06
CA GLN A 283 -5.81 0.74 22.84
C GLN A 283 -4.88 1.00 24.03
N GLN A 284 -4.42 -0.05 24.70
CA GLN A 284 -3.46 0.07 25.80
C GLN A 284 -2.12 0.64 25.31
N LEU A 285 -1.63 0.17 24.17
CA LEU A 285 -0.40 0.69 23.55
C LEU A 285 -0.55 2.17 23.17
N ARG A 286 -1.66 2.56 22.54
CA ARG A 286 -1.95 3.96 22.19
C ARG A 286 -2.01 4.86 23.42
N LYS A 287 -2.70 4.44 24.48
CA LYS A 287 -2.75 5.20 25.74
C LYS A 287 -1.37 5.36 26.37
N ARG A 288 -0.54 4.32 26.34
CA ARG A 288 0.83 4.37 26.88
C ARG A 288 1.73 5.27 26.04
N SER A 289 1.64 5.22 24.71
CA SER A 289 2.42 6.08 23.82
C SER A 289 2.00 7.55 23.93
N GLU A 290 0.70 7.83 24.02
CA GLU A 290 0.16 9.19 24.29
C GLU A 290 0.64 9.72 25.65
N HIS A 291 0.61 8.89 26.70
CA HIS A 291 1.12 9.28 28.01
C HIS A 291 2.63 9.58 27.98
N PHE A 292 3.39 8.80 27.20
CA PHE A 292 4.81 9.05 26.97
C PHE A 292 5.04 10.36 26.22
N LEU A 293 4.23 10.67 25.21
CA LEU A 293 4.31 11.93 24.46
C LEU A 293 4.06 13.14 25.38
N LEU A 294 3.02 13.07 26.22
CA LEU A 294 2.71 14.12 27.20
C LEU A 294 3.82 14.30 28.24
N LEU A 295 4.46 13.21 28.67
CA LEU A 295 5.63 13.26 29.57
C LEU A 295 6.85 13.88 28.88
N ALA A 296 7.08 13.58 27.61
CA ALA A 296 8.15 14.17 26.82
C ALA A 296 7.92 15.69 26.63
N GLU A 297 6.70 16.11 26.29
CA GLU A 297 6.31 17.53 26.19
C GLU A 297 6.46 18.26 27.53
N ALA A 298 6.00 17.66 28.63
CA ALA A 298 6.15 18.25 29.96
C ALA A 298 7.62 18.39 30.40
N ASN A 299 8.49 17.45 30.01
CA ASN A 299 9.93 17.53 30.26
C ASN A 299 10.61 18.60 29.40
N ILE A 300 10.17 18.78 28.15
CA ILE A 300 10.61 19.89 27.29
C ILE A 300 10.22 21.22 27.92
N LEU A 301 8.98 21.37 28.41
CA LEU A 301 8.50 22.59 29.07
C LEU A 301 9.25 22.90 30.38
N LYS A 302 9.57 21.88 31.19
CA LYS A 302 10.41 22.01 32.39
C LYS A 302 11.85 22.41 32.06
N SER A 303 12.38 22.00 30.91
CA SER A 303 13.73 22.40 30.42
C SER A 303 13.78 23.88 30.04
N TYR A 304 12.72 24.43 29.44
CA TYR A 304 12.62 25.86 29.11
C TYR A 304 12.51 26.76 30.35
N HIS A 305 12.01 26.24 31.47
CA HIS A 305 11.87 27.02 32.71
C HIS A 305 13.19 27.27 33.46
N TYR A 306 14.30 26.64 33.04
CA TYR A 306 15.62 26.76 33.70
C TYR A 306 16.68 27.53 32.90
N LYS A 307 16.42 28.00 31.68
CA LYS A 307 17.48 28.55 30.83
C LYS A 307 16.99 29.73 30.00
N ALA A 308 16.85 30.89 30.64
CA ALA A 308 17.11 32.15 29.97
C ALA A 308 18.63 32.33 29.79
N GLU A 309 19.01 32.72 28.57
CA GLU A 309 20.32 33.17 28.11
C GLU A 309 21.43 32.12 27.85
N GLY A 310 22.04 32.23 26.66
CA GLY A 310 23.34 31.65 26.32
C GLY A 310 23.37 30.73 25.10
N ASP A 311 24.04 31.21 24.05
CA ASP A 311 24.40 30.58 22.78
C ASP A 311 24.90 29.11 22.91
N VAL A 312 24.40 28.25 22.01
CA VAL A 312 24.48 26.78 22.04
C VAL A 312 25.93 26.27 21.89
N SER A 313 26.79 27.04 21.22
CA SER A 313 28.17 26.64 20.92
C SER A 313 29.14 26.75 22.11
N GLN A 314 28.84 27.55 23.14
CA GLN A 314 29.65 27.59 24.38
C GLN A 314 29.28 26.46 25.35
N ARG A 315 28.04 25.99 25.32
CA ARG A 315 27.55 24.92 26.20
C ARG A 315 28.14 23.55 25.90
N LEU A 316 28.40 23.23 24.64
CA LEU A 316 29.03 21.96 24.27
C LEU A 316 30.49 21.86 24.74
N ARG A 317 31.16 22.99 24.95
CA ARG A 317 32.53 23.03 25.47
C ARG A 317 32.62 22.81 26.98
N GLY A 318 31.51 22.96 27.71
CA GLY A 318 31.41 22.71 29.15
C GLY A 318 30.94 21.30 29.53
N LEU A 319 30.58 20.46 28.55
CA LEU A 319 30.09 19.09 28.77
C LEU A 319 31.18 18.00 28.62
N LEU A 320 32.42 18.40 28.31
CA LEU A 320 33.58 17.50 28.35
C LEU A 320 34.30 17.67 29.70
N PRO A 321 34.31 16.65 30.59
CA PRO A 321 34.92 16.79 31.90
C PRO A 321 36.44 16.97 31.80
N SER A 322 36.91 18.17 32.16
CA SER A 322 38.32 18.42 32.45
C SER A 322 38.48 18.51 33.96
N GLY A 323 38.80 17.39 34.60
CA GLY A 323 39.36 17.36 35.96
C GLY A 323 38.35 17.30 37.12
N LEU A 324 38.48 16.20 37.87
CA LEU A 324 38.18 15.99 39.29
C LEU A 324 36.74 16.15 39.83
N ASP A 325 36.24 15.00 40.31
CA ASP A 325 35.33 14.79 41.45
C ASP A 325 34.04 15.60 41.52
N LEU A 326 32.99 15.09 40.86
CA LEU A 326 31.61 15.29 41.29
C LEU A 326 30.81 14.03 40.96
N LYS A 327 30.14 13.46 41.97
CA LYS A 327 29.20 12.34 41.83
C LYS A 327 28.27 12.57 40.63
N MET A 328 28.23 11.60 39.71
CA MET A 328 27.18 11.57 38.69
C MET A 328 25.82 11.62 39.40
N PRO A 329 24.93 12.58 39.08
CA PRO A 329 23.60 12.62 39.67
C PRO A 329 22.88 11.32 39.35
N ASP A 330 22.41 10.60 40.36
CA ASP A 330 21.73 9.30 40.22
C ASP A 330 20.60 9.37 39.18
N ASP A 331 19.91 10.51 39.06
CA ASP A 331 18.87 10.78 38.07
C ASP A 331 19.33 10.65 36.61
N LEU A 332 20.57 11.06 36.28
CA LEU A 332 21.08 10.97 34.90
C LEU A 332 21.48 9.54 34.57
N LEU A 333 22.01 8.82 35.55
CA LEU A 333 22.34 7.41 35.44
C LEU A 333 21.07 6.57 35.26
N GLU A 334 20.03 6.87 36.04
CA GLU A 334 18.73 6.20 36.00
C GLU A 334 17.98 6.50 34.69
N THR A 335 18.14 7.71 34.14
CA THR A 335 17.62 8.06 32.80
C THR A 335 18.35 7.27 31.70
N LEU A 336 19.67 7.13 31.80
CA LEU A 336 20.45 6.32 30.86
C LEU A 336 20.12 4.83 30.96
N TYR A 337 19.92 4.28 32.16
CA TYR A 337 19.49 2.90 32.35
C TYR A 337 18.08 2.66 31.80
N ARG A 338 17.13 3.60 31.99
CA ARG A 338 15.80 3.51 31.38
C ARG A 338 15.84 3.55 29.85
N LEU A 339 16.68 4.39 29.26
CA LEU A 339 16.87 4.42 27.81
C LEU A 339 17.52 3.13 27.29
N LEU A 340 18.45 2.56 28.05
CA LEU A 340 19.11 1.31 27.69
C LEU A 340 18.17 0.11 27.79
N ASP A 341 17.25 0.08 28.77
CA ASP A 341 16.18 -0.91 28.89
C ASP A 341 15.12 -0.75 27.79
N LEU A 342 14.80 0.50 27.40
CA LEU A 342 13.89 0.78 26.28
C LEU A 342 14.47 0.37 24.92
N LEU A 343 15.78 0.49 24.72
CA LEU A 343 16.46 0.07 23.49
C LEU A 343 16.77 -1.44 23.47
N ASN A 344 16.75 -2.10 24.63
CA ASN A 344 16.88 -3.55 24.78
C ASN A 344 15.54 -4.17 25.22
N ASP A 345 14.43 -3.83 24.56
CA ASP A 345 13.14 -4.44 24.87
C ASP A 345 13.13 -5.91 24.42
N LYS A 346 13.72 -6.76 25.28
CA LYS A 346 13.81 -8.21 25.11
C LYS A 346 12.42 -8.84 25.10
N GLU A 347 11.42 -8.20 25.71
CA GLU A 347 10.05 -8.67 25.69
C GLU A 347 9.41 -8.43 24.32
N GLU A 348 9.66 -7.28 23.69
CA GLU A 348 9.24 -7.01 22.30
C GLU A 348 9.92 -7.99 21.32
N ALA A 349 11.24 -8.19 21.43
CA ALA A 349 11.94 -9.17 20.60
C ALA A 349 11.40 -10.61 20.82
N LEU A 350 11.10 -11.00 22.06
CA LEU A 350 10.48 -12.29 22.38
C LEU A 350 9.04 -12.40 21.88
N ALA A 351 8.27 -11.30 21.89
CA ALA A 351 6.90 -11.27 21.36
C ALA A 351 6.89 -11.46 19.84
N HIS A 352 7.80 -10.80 19.13
CA HIS A 352 8.00 -11.01 17.70
C HIS A 352 8.47 -12.44 17.40
N GLN A 353 9.42 -12.97 18.19
CA GLN A 353 9.88 -14.34 18.04
C GLN A 353 8.75 -15.36 18.26
N ARG A 354 7.93 -15.18 19.31
CA ARG A 354 6.76 -16.04 19.58
C ARG A 354 5.73 -15.95 18.47
N LYS A 355 5.45 -14.75 17.95
CA LYS A 355 4.53 -14.54 16.83
C LYS A 355 4.99 -15.27 15.58
N VAL A 356 6.28 -15.20 15.25
CA VAL A 356 6.88 -15.92 14.12
C VAL A 356 6.82 -17.43 14.34
N SER A 357 7.16 -17.93 15.54
CA SER A 357 7.05 -19.36 15.85
C SER A 357 5.62 -19.89 15.72
N ILE A 358 4.61 -19.12 16.16
CA ILE A 358 3.19 -19.49 16.01
C ILE A 358 2.78 -19.48 14.54
N MET A 359 3.18 -18.46 13.76
CA MET A 359 2.89 -18.41 12.32
C MET A 359 3.50 -19.60 11.57
N LEU A 360 4.75 -19.95 11.89
CA LEU A 360 5.43 -21.10 11.28
C LEU A 360 4.78 -22.43 11.69
N ALA A 361 4.34 -22.57 12.95
CA ALA A 361 3.62 -23.75 13.40
C ALA A 361 2.27 -23.90 12.67
N HIS A 362 1.49 -22.83 12.55
CA HIS A 362 0.24 -22.84 11.79
C HIS A 362 0.47 -23.15 10.31
N SER A 363 1.50 -22.56 9.69
CA SER A 363 1.86 -22.85 8.30
C SER A 363 2.28 -24.31 8.13
N ALA A 364 3.05 -24.88 9.06
CA ALA A 364 3.45 -26.29 9.03
C ALA A 364 2.25 -27.23 9.23
N GLU A 365 1.32 -26.91 10.14
CA GLU A 365 0.08 -27.67 10.32
C GLU A 365 -0.80 -27.62 9.07
N GLU A 366 -0.89 -26.46 8.41
CA GLU A 366 -1.67 -26.31 7.18
C GLU A 366 -1.05 -27.09 6.03
N LEU A 367 0.29 -27.03 5.89
CA LEU A 367 1.02 -27.86 4.95
C LEU A 367 0.82 -29.36 5.23
N GLN A 368 0.80 -29.75 6.51
CA GLN A 368 0.55 -31.13 6.93
C GLN A 368 -0.89 -31.56 6.61
N ARG A 369 -1.90 -30.69 6.78
CA ARG A 369 -3.28 -30.98 6.35
C ARG A 369 -3.37 -31.18 4.84
N GLN A 370 -2.70 -30.34 4.06
CA GLN A 370 -2.65 -30.45 2.61
C GLN A 370 -1.98 -31.76 2.17
N LEU A 371 -0.86 -32.13 2.78
CA LEU A 371 -0.18 -33.41 2.51
C LEU A 371 -0.98 -34.64 2.97
N HIS A 372 -1.76 -34.54 4.05
CA HIS A 372 -2.66 -35.61 4.48
C HIS A 372 -3.91 -35.76 3.57
N LEU A 373 -4.31 -34.70 2.86
CA LEU A 373 -5.36 -34.74 1.85
C LEU A 373 -4.85 -35.30 0.50
N ASP A 374 -3.57 -35.08 0.19
CA ASP A 374 -2.90 -35.58 -1.03
C ASP A 374 -2.26 -36.98 -0.87
N SER A 375 -2.27 -37.56 0.34
CA SER A 375 -1.80 -38.92 0.58
C SER A 375 -2.94 -39.93 0.35
N PRO A 376 -2.87 -40.82 -0.67
CA PRO A 376 -3.80 -41.93 -0.74
C PRO A 376 -3.58 -42.84 0.48
N CYS A 377 -4.62 -43.06 1.28
CA CYS A 377 -4.62 -44.04 2.36
C CYS A 377 -4.08 -45.39 1.86
N GLN A 378 -2.88 -45.77 2.30
CA GLN A 378 -2.58 -47.19 2.49
C GLN A 378 -3.29 -47.67 3.76
N PRO A 379 -3.92 -48.85 3.73
CA PRO A 379 -4.57 -49.42 4.91
C PRO A 379 -3.52 -49.82 5.94
N SER A 380 -3.67 -49.33 7.17
CA SER A 380 -2.89 -49.84 8.31
C SER A 380 -3.58 -51.10 8.84
N ASP A 381 -2.84 -52.21 8.81
CA ASP A 381 -3.20 -53.51 9.38
C ASP A 381 -3.42 -53.45 10.91
N PRO A 382 -4.21 -54.39 11.49
CA PRO A 382 -4.55 -54.39 12.91
C PRO A 382 -3.42 -54.94 13.80
N PRO A 383 -3.43 -54.63 15.12
CA PRO A 383 -2.47 -55.22 16.06
C PRO A 383 -2.93 -56.62 16.49
N GLU A 384 -2.32 -57.67 15.93
CA GLU A 384 -2.35 -59.02 16.50
C GLU A 384 -1.08 -59.28 17.32
N SER A 385 -1.21 -59.32 18.66
CA SER A 385 -0.45 -60.28 19.47
C SER A 385 -1.01 -60.32 20.90
N LYS A 386 -1.84 -61.33 21.19
CA LYS A 386 -1.83 -62.09 22.46
C LYS A 386 -2.72 -63.34 22.34
N ARG A 387 -2.03 -64.45 22.02
CA ARG A 387 -2.28 -65.84 22.45
C ARG A 387 -3.71 -66.37 22.41
N SER A 388 -4.00 -67.14 21.36
CA SER A 388 -4.79 -68.37 21.50
C SER A 388 -3.98 -69.39 22.31
N LYS A 389 -4.48 -69.72 23.51
CA LYS A 389 -4.31 -71.07 24.06
C LYS A 389 -5.49 -71.89 23.53
N THR A 390 -5.14 -72.88 22.72
CA THR A 390 -5.87 -74.13 22.49
C THR A 390 -6.62 -74.57 23.73
N TRP A 391 -7.89 -74.97 23.61
CA TRP A 391 -8.42 -76.31 23.93
C TRP A 391 -9.86 -76.43 23.44
N MET A 392 -10.09 -77.48 22.65
CA MET A 392 -11.39 -77.99 22.22
C MET A 392 -12.21 -78.49 23.41
N MET A 393 -13.52 -78.27 23.34
CA MET A 393 -14.50 -79.37 23.28
C MET A 393 -15.44 -79.10 22.11
#